data_AF-A0A2U1JRJ2-F1
#
_entry.id   AF-A0A2U1JRJ2-F1
#
_cell.length_a   1.000
_cell.length_b   1.000
_cell.length_c   1.000
_cell.angle_alpha   90.00
_cell.angle_beta   90.00
_cell.angle_gamma   90.00
#
_symmetry.space_group_name_H-M   'P 1'
#
loop_
_entity.id
_entity.type
_entity.pdbx_description
1 polymer ?
#
loop_
_entity_poly.entity_id
_entity_poly.type
_entity_poly.pdbx_seq_one_letter_code
_entity_poly.pdbx_strand_id
1 'polypeptide(L)'
;MYKYNIFAFVFLLVFILVIRITDLYLYVAGSTFGLILIFVLPLIGAIFAFKGKGWSKWILMILNFIAFCYFAWVLIMVIGYRYFGDFAP
;
A
#
# COMPACT_ATOMS: atom_id res chain seq x y z
N MET A 1 1.20 -22.92 -9.59
CA MET A 1 1.41 -21.57 -10.15
C MET A 1 0.37 -20.56 -9.66
N TYR A 2 -0.91 -20.93 -9.52
CA TYR A 2 -1.93 -20.10 -8.86
C TYR A 2 -1.62 -19.70 -7.41
N LYS A 3 -0.75 -20.47 -6.71
CA LYS A 3 -0.25 -20.12 -5.38
C LYS A 3 0.27 -18.68 -5.28
N TYR A 4 0.93 -18.17 -6.32
CA TYR A 4 1.46 -16.81 -6.34
C TYR A 4 0.36 -15.74 -6.47
N ASN A 5 -0.73 -16.05 -7.18
CA ASN A 5 -1.89 -15.18 -7.27
C ASN A 5 -2.62 -15.11 -5.91
N ILE A 6 -2.70 -16.24 -5.20
CA ILE A 6 -3.25 -16.29 -3.83
C ILE A 6 -2.40 -15.43 -2.89
N PHE A 7 -1.07 -15.57 -2.92
CA PHE A 7 -0.20 -14.71 -2.11
C PHE A 7 -0.37 -13.23 -2.43
N ALA A 8 -0.39 -12.84 -3.72
CA ALA A 8 -0.61 -11.45 -4.12
C ALA A 8 -1.97 -10.89 -3.64
N PHE A 9 -3.00 -11.73 -3.64
CA PHE A 9 -4.32 -11.36 -3.13
C PHE A 9 -4.34 -11.22 -1.61
N VAL A 10 -3.68 -12.14 -0.89
CA VAL A 10 -3.54 -12.07 0.58
C VAL A 10 -2.78 -10.80 0.98
N PHE A 11 -1.68 -10.46 0.30
CA PHE A 11 -0.95 -9.21 0.56
C PHE A 11 -1.80 -7.97 0.32
N LEU A 12 -2.61 -7.96 -0.73
CA LEU A 12 -3.56 -6.87 -1.00
C LEU A 12 -4.63 -6.76 0.10
N LEU A 13 -5.21 -7.88 0.54
CA LEU A 13 -6.19 -7.90 1.63
C LEU A 13 -5.59 -7.43 2.96
N VAL A 14 -4.38 -7.90 3.28
CA VAL A 14 -3.67 -7.46 4.49
C VAL A 14 -3.42 -5.95 4.42
N PHE A 15 -2.99 -5.42 3.28
CA PHE A 15 -2.83 -3.98 3.08
C PHE A 15 -4.13 -3.20 3.33
N ILE A 16 -5.25 -3.66 2.77
CA ILE A 16 -6.56 -3.01 2.96
C ILE A 16 -6.98 -3.03 4.44
N LEU A 17 -6.82 -4.18 5.11
CA LEU A 17 -7.13 -4.32 6.53
C LEU A 17 -6.24 -3.43 7.40
N VAL A 18 -4.94 -3.39 7.10
CA VAL A 18 -4.00 -2.52 7.80
C VAL A 18 -4.41 -1.06 7.61
N ILE A 19 -4.68 -0.58 6.39
CA ILE A 19 -5.14 0.80 6.18
C ILE A 19 -6.44 1.09 6.93
N ARG A 20 -7.38 0.14 6.96
CA ARG A 20 -8.67 0.32 7.64
C ARG A 20 -8.54 0.40 9.17
N ILE A 21 -7.65 -0.39 9.76
CA ILE A 21 -7.41 -0.43 11.21
C ILE A 21 -6.50 0.73 11.65
N THR A 22 -5.53 1.07 10.81
CA THR A 22 -4.50 2.09 11.06
C THR A 22 -5.01 3.49 10.74
N ASP A 23 -6.34 3.68 10.80
CA ASP A 23 -7.07 4.95 10.60
C ASP A 23 -6.15 6.13 10.90
N LEU A 24 -5.96 7.05 9.95
CA LEU A 24 -4.88 8.08 9.77
C LEU A 24 -4.05 8.56 11.00
N TYR A 25 -4.55 8.42 12.23
CA TYR A 25 -3.89 8.65 13.51
C TYR A 25 -2.49 8.04 13.68
N LEU A 26 -2.23 6.82 13.20
CA LEU A 26 -0.88 6.24 13.32
C LEU A 26 0.14 6.86 12.33
N TYR A 27 -0.33 7.58 11.31
CA TYR A 27 0.52 8.37 10.42
C TYR A 27 1.02 9.66 11.09
N VAL A 28 0.20 10.23 11.97
CA VAL A 28 0.57 11.40 12.79
C VAL A 28 1.52 10.97 13.93
N ALA A 29 1.34 9.77 14.48
CA ALA A 29 2.13 9.24 15.60
C ALA A 29 3.59 8.83 15.25
N GLY A 30 4.02 8.91 13.99
CA GLY A 30 5.44 8.92 13.63
C GLY A 30 6.20 7.59 13.75
N SER A 31 5.53 6.45 13.87
CA SER A 31 6.24 5.16 13.81
C SER A 31 6.69 4.87 12.37
N THR A 32 7.92 5.25 12.04
CA THR A 32 8.56 5.05 10.73
C THR A 32 8.44 3.61 10.23
N PHE A 33 8.42 2.65 11.16
CA PHE A 33 8.25 1.23 10.89
C PHE A 33 6.90 0.88 10.25
N GLY A 34 5.80 1.47 10.75
CA GLY A 34 4.45 1.24 10.19
C GLY A 34 4.32 1.76 8.76
N LEU A 35 4.92 2.93 8.48
CA LEU A 35 4.95 3.52 7.14
C LEU A 35 5.70 2.65 6.13
N ILE A 36 6.86 2.13 6.52
CA ILE A 36 7.68 1.25 5.67
C ILE A 36 6.92 -0.05 5.37
N LEU A 37 6.27 -0.65 6.39
CA LEU A 37 5.48 -1.87 6.22
C LEU A 37 4.34 -1.68 5.22
N ILE A 38 3.60 -0.58 5.33
CA ILE A 38 2.46 -0.28 4.45
C ILE A 38 2.92 0.06 3.03
N PHE A 39 4.11 0.63 2.85
CA PHE A 39 4.71 0.84 1.54
C PHE A 39 5.16 -0.47 0.88
N VAL A 40 5.77 -1.36 1.66
CA VAL A 40 6.40 -2.60 1.17
C VAL A 40 5.35 -3.68 0.86
N LEU A 41 4.23 -3.74 1.60
CA LEU A 41 3.15 -4.71 1.40
C LEU A 41 2.59 -4.77 -0.04
N PRO A 42 2.13 -3.68 -0.67
CA PRO A 42 1.61 -3.71 -2.04
C PRO A 42 2.72 -3.99 -3.07
N LEU A 43 3.96 -3.59 -2.79
CA LEU A 43 5.14 -3.91 -3.61
C LEU A 43 5.42 -5.42 -3.63
N ILE A 44 5.41 -6.06 -2.45
CA ILE A 44 5.57 -7.50 -2.33
C ILE A 44 4.40 -8.23 -3.03
N GLY A 45 3.17 -7.76 -2.85
CA GLY A 45 2.00 -8.29 -3.53
C GLY A 45 2.13 -8.22 -5.07
N ALA A 46 2.66 -7.11 -5.60
CA ALA A 46 2.94 -6.96 -7.03
C ALA A 46 4.03 -7.94 -7.53
N ILE A 47 5.11 -8.14 -6.77
CA ILE A 47 6.18 -9.08 -7.12
C ILE A 47 5.64 -10.52 -7.19
N PHE A 48 4.79 -10.91 -6.23
CA PHE A 48 4.13 -12.22 -6.27
C PHE A 48 3.16 -12.34 -7.45
N ALA A 49 2.40 -11.29 -7.77
CA ALA A 49 1.54 -11.27 -8.96
C ALA A 49 2.35 -11.46 -10.25
N PHE A 50 3.55 -10.87 -10.36
CA PHE A 50 4.45 -11.03 -11.50
C PHE A 50 4.86 -12.48 -11.77
N LYS A 51 5.07 -13.27 -10.70
CA LYS A 51 5.39 -14.72 -10.76
C LYS A 51 4.16 -15.59 -11.04
N GLY A 52 2.96 -15.00 -11.06
CA GLY A 52 1.70 -15.64 -11.40
C GLY A 52 1.53 -15.99 -12.89
N LYS A 53 0.44 -16.70 -13.22
CA LYS A 53 0.01 -16.97 -14.59
C LYS A 53 -1.50 -16.74 -14.75
N GLY A 54 -1.93 -16.47 -15.98
CA GLY A 54 -3.33 -16.25 -16.35
C GLY A 54 -3.78 -14.78 -16.28
N TRP A 55 -5.04 -14.52 -16.61
CA TRP A 55 -5.63 -13.17 -16.58
C TRP A 55 -5.63 -12.53 -15.19
N SER A 56 -5.78 -13.35 -14.14
CA SER A 56 -5.75 -12.88 -12.75
C SER A 56 -4.40 -12.30 -12.33
N LYS A 57 -3.29 -12.66 -13.00
CA LYS A 57 -1.99 -11.99 -12.78
C LYS A 57 -2.09 -10.51 -13.09
N TRP A 58 -2.60 -10.14 -14.26
CA TRP A 58 -2.65 -8.75 -14.71
C TRP A 58 -3.54 -7.91 -13.80
N ILE A 59 -4.70 -8.46 -13.41
CA ILE A 59 -5.63 -7.79 -12.48
C ILE A 59 -4.96 -7.56 -11.12
N LEU A 60 -4.36 -8.60 -10.53
CA LEU A 60 -3.71 -8.47 -9.22
C LEU A 60 -2.51 -7.53 -9.25
N MET A 61 -1.78 -7.49 -10.36
CA MET A 61 -0.66 -6.57 -10.54
C MET A 61 -1.14 -5.12 -10.59
N ILE A 62 -2.23 -4.84 -11.34
CA ILE A 62 -2.85 -3.51 -11.43
C ILE A 62 -3.40 -3.10 -10.06
N LEU A 63 -4.10 -3.99 -9.35
CA LEU A 63 -4.66 -3.69 -8.03
C LEU A 63 -3.57 -3.37 -7.00
N ASN A 64 -2.48 -4.13 -6.97
CA ASN A 64 -1.35 -3.84 -6.09
C ASN A 64 -0.65 -2.53 -6.48
N PHE A 65 -0.57 -2.20 -7.76
CA PHE A 65 -0.02 -0.93 -8.23
C PHE A 65 -0.91 0.27 -7.83
N ILE A 66 -2.23 0.15 -7.98
CA ILE A 66 -3.18 1.18 -7.52
C ILE A 66 -3.07 1.38 -6.01
N ALA A 67 -2.99 0.29 -5.24
CA ALA A 67 -2.78 0.33 -3.80
C ALA A 67 -1.49 1.07 -3.42
N PHE A 68 -0.40 0.79 -4.13
CA PHE A 68 0.87 1.48 -3.97
C PHE A 68 0.76 2.99 -4.28
N CYS A 69 0.15 3.35 -5.41
CA CYS A 69 -0.02 4.76 -5.83
C CYS A 69 -0.92 5.53 -4.86
N TYR A 70 -2.03 4.92 -4.42
CA TYR A 70 -2.91 5.49 -3.40
C TYR A 70 -2.13 5.78 -2.12
N PHE A 71 -1.30 4.84 -1.70
CA PHE A 71 -0.49 5.02 -0.51
C PHE A 71 0.56 6.13 -0.65
N ALA A 72 1.25 6.18 -1.78
CA ALA A 72 2.23 7.22 -2.08
C ALA A 72 1.58 8.62 -2.07
N TRP A 73 0.38 8.74 -2.64
CA TRP A 73 -0.40 9.97 -2.61
C TRP A 73 -0.75 10.42 -1.18
N VAL A 74 -1.25 9.51 -0.34
CA VAL A 74 -1.54 9.80 1.07
C VAL A 74 -0.27 10.26 1.81
N LEU A 75 0.87 9.62 1.56
CA LEU A 75 2.16 10.01 2.14
C LEU A 75 2.58 11.43 1.74
N ILE A 76 2.45 11.77 0.45
CA ILE A 76 2.73 13.12 -0.05
C ILE A 76 1.84 14.15 0.63
N MET A 77 0.54 13.88 0.75
CA MET A 77 -0.41 14.78 1.42
C MET A 77 -0.08 14.96 2.91
N VAL A 78 0.30 13.88 3.61
CA VAL A 78 0.68 13.93 5.04
C VAL A 78 1.99 14.68 5.25
N ILE A 79 3.03 14.41 4.44
CA ILE A 79 4.29 15.15 4.48
C ILE A 79 4.05 16.62 4.12
N GLY A 80 3.27 16.86 3.07
CA GLY A 80 2.80 18.19 2.66
C GLY A 80 2.18 18.95 3.83
N TYR A 81 1.22 18.33 4.51
CA TYR A 81 0.56 18.91 5.67
C TYR A 81 1.51 19.12 6.87
N ARG A 82 2.44 18.20 7.13
CA ARG A 82 3.36 18.31 8.28
C ARG A 82 4.45 19.37 8.11
N TYR A 83 4.98 19.52 6.89
CA TYR A 83 6.12 20.41 6.61
C TYR A 83 5.72 21.72 5.93
N PHE A 84 4.55 21.76 5.29
CA PHE A 84 4.03 22.95 4.61
C PHE A 84 2.64 23.38 5.12
N GLY A 85 2.08 22.70 6.14
CA GLY A 85 0.85 23.12 6.82
C GLY A 85 0.98 24.43 7.60
N ASP A 86 2.21 24.87 7.89
CA ASP A 86 2.49 26.24 8.38
C ASP A 86 2.32 27.32 7.29
N PHE A 87 2.00 26.93 6.04
CA PHE A 87 1.55 27.82 4.97
C PHE A 87 0.03 27.78 4.75
N ALA A 88 -0.74 27.22 5.69
CA ALA A 88 -2.18 27.44 5.71
C ALA A 88 -2.46 28.90 6.13
N PRO A 89 -3.26 29.68 5.38
CA PRO A 89 -3.78 30.97 5.86
C PRO A 89 -4.68 30.80 7.09
#